data_AF-A0A9E0QMZ4-F1
#
_entry.id   AF-A0A9E0QMZ4-F1
#
_cell.length_a   1.000
_cell.length_b   1.000
_cell.length_c   1.000
_cell.angle_alpha   90.00
_cell.angle_beta   90.00
_cell.angle_gamma   90.00
#
_symmetry.space_group_name_H-M   'P 1'
#
loop_
_entity.id
_entity.type
_entity.pdbx_description
1 polymer ?
#
loop_
_entity_poly.entity_id
_entity_poly.type
_entity_poly.pdbx_seq_one_letter_code
_entity_poly.pdbx_strand_id
1 'polypeptide(L)'
;KKNDIDFEMFTAGEYKRTVTMFGHNSAKAKDKFRDDLEETHVLFKNHVTNFRPSVNIEEVATGDVWYGQDALKNNLIDELGTSDDYLVSACKNSDVFEVSYEFKKSLQEKLGIAVQIGIEKAATRFLTLINTQTHTKG
;
A
#
# COMPACT_ATOMS: atom_id res chain seq x y z
N LYS A 1 -12.99 -8.86 38.98
CA LYS A 1 -13.01 -8.06 40.23
C LYS A 1 -11.82 -8.45 41.11
N LYS A 2 -10.61 -7.99 40.78
CA LYS A 2 -9.40 -8.32 41.56
C LYS A 2 -8.52 -7.08 41.87
N ASN A 3 -8.87 -5.92 41.31
CA ASN A 3 -8.08 -4.68 41.36
C ASN A 3 -8.92 -3.42 41.70
N ASP A 4 -10.17 -3.57 42.17
CA ASP A 4 -11.09 -2.44 42.50
C ASP A 4 -11.14 -1.31 41.45
N ILE A 5 -11.26 -1.69 40.17
CA ILE A 5 -11.51 -0.76 39.08
C ILE A 5 -13.01 -0.81 38.78
N ASP A 6 -13.70 0.31 39.02
CA ASP A 6 -15.08 0.50 38.61
C ASP A 6 -15.14 1.04 37.18
N PHE A 7 -16.07 0.51 36.39
CA PHE A 7 -16.25 0.86 34.98
C PHE A 7 -17.72 1.12 34.69
N GLU A 8 -18.04 2.37 34.37
CA GLU A 8 -19.39 2.80 33.99
C GLU A 8 -19.46 3.02 32.48
N MET A 9 -20.53 2.51 31.86
CA MET A 9 -20.72 2.63 30.42
C MET A 9 -22.11 3.17 30.09
N PHE A 10 -22.14 4.38 29.52
CA PHE A 10 -23.35 4.99 28.98
C PHE A 10 -23.43 4.73 27.47
N THR A 11 -24.53 4.12 27.02
CA THR A 11 -24.78 3.84 25.59
C THR A 11 -26.18 4.30 25.20
N ALA A 12 -26.38 4.67 23.93
CA ALA A 12 -27.68 5.02 23.39
C ALA A 12 -28.16 3.93 22.42
N GLY A 13 -29.28 3.28 22.73
CA GLY A 13 -29.81 2.16 21.93
C GLY A 13 -29.13 0.83 22.25
N GLU A 14 -29.88 -0.27 22.12
CA GLU A 14 -29.52 -1.59 22.67
C GLU A 14 -28.24 -2.21 22.06
N TYR A 15 -27.90 -1.86 20.81
CA TYR A 15 -26.80 -2.48 20.07
C TYR A 15 -25.68 -1.53 19.66
N LYS A 16 -25.66 -0.28 20.15
CA LYS A 16 -24.53 0.63 19.87
C LYS A 16 -23.19 0.13 20.41
N ARG A 17 -23.23 -0.75 21.43
CA ARG A 17 -22.07 -1.45 21.99
C ARG A 17 -22.45 -2.88 22.36
N THR A 18 -22.33 -3.80 21.41
CA THR A 18 -22.66 -5.23 21.56
C THR A 18 -21.65 -5.98 22.43
N VAL A 19 -20.36 -5.77 22.24
CA VAL A 19 -19.30 -6.44 23.03
C VAL A 19 -18.28 -5.42 23.53
N THR A 20 -17.88 -5.55 24.79
CA THR A 20 -16.99 -4.63 25.50
C THR A 20 -15.94 -5.40 26.30
N MET A 21 -14.75 -4.82 26.49
CA MET A 21 -13.64 -5.49 27.20
C MET A 21 -13.77 -5.46 28.72
N PHE A 22 -14.33 -4.37 29.25
CA PHE A 22 -14.37 -4.08 30.70
C PHE A 22 -15.80 -4.14 31.29
N GLY A 23 -16.83 -4.24 30.46
CA GLY A 23 -18.23 -4.37 30.86
C GLY A 23 -18.76 -5.81 30.77
N HIS A 24 -19.99 -6.02 31.24
CA HIS A 24 -20.66 -7.31 31.12
C HIS A 24 -21.27 -7.47 29.71
N ASN A 25 -20.87 -8.54 29.01
CA ASN A 25 -21.41 -8.88 27.70
C ASN A 25 -22.53 -9.90 27.85
N SER A 26 -23.79 -9.47 27.68
CA SER A 26 -24.96 -10.35 27.73
C SER A 26 -24.97 -11.36 26.58
N ALA A 27 -25.72 -12.45 26.71
CA ALA A 27 -25.86 -13.45 25.66
C ALA A 27 -26.41 -12.83 24.36
N LYS A 28 -27.50 -12.08 24.47
CA LYS A 28 -28.14 -11.36 23.36
C LYS A 28 -27.18 -10.44 22.61
N ALA A 29 -26.30 -9.74 23.33
CA ALA A 29 -25.35 -8.81 22.71
C ALA A 29 -24.19 -9.54 22.00
N LYS A 30 -23.76 -10.71 22.52
CA LYS A 30 -22.82 -11.59 21.83
C LYS A 30 -23.42 -12.22 20.57
N ASP A 31 -24.69 -12.62 20.62
CA ASP A 31 -25.38 -13.19 19.47
C ASP A 31 -25.53 -12.15 18.36
N LYS A 32 -25.99 -10.93 18.67
CA LYS A 32 -26.03 -9.85 17.69
C LYS A 32 -24.66 -9.55 17.06
N PHE A 33 -23.58 -9.60 17.84
CA PHE A 33 -22.23 -9.41 17.30
C PHE A 33 -21.81 -10.54 16.34
N ARG A 34 -22.22 -11.79 16.60
CA ARG A 34 -21.98 -12.90 15.65
C ARG A 34 -22.75 -12.70 14.37
N ASP A 35 -24.01 -12.26 14.46
CA ASP A 35 -24.83 -11.96 13.30
C ASP A 35 -24.20 -10.85 12.43
N ASP A 36 -23.67 -9.79 13.07
CA ASP A 36 -22.97 -8.70 12.38
C ASP A 36 -21.70 -9.20 11.63
N LEU A 37 -20.97 -10.15 12.23
CA LEU A 37 -19.80 -10.76 11.61
C LEU A 37 -20.18 -11.61 10.39
N GLU A 38 -21.23 -12.42 10.51
CA GLU A 38 -21.73 -13.25 9.41
C GLU A 38 -22.28 -12.38 8.27
N GLU A 39 -23.04 -11.33 8.59
CA GLU A 39 -23.54 -10.38 7.60
C GLU A 39 -22.40 -9.71 6.84
N THR A 40 -21.36 -9.27 7.55
CA THR A 40 -20.16 -8.69 6.93
C THR A 40 -19.45 -9.72 6.03
N HIS A 41 -19.38 -10.97 6.45
CA HIS A 41 -18.80 -12.05 5.66
C HIS A 41 -19.58 -12.32 4.36
N VAL A 42 -20.91 -12.37 4.44
CA VAL A 42 -21.79 -12.47 3.26
C VAL A 42 -21.61 -11.28 2.31
N LEU A 43 -21.53 -10.06 2.84
CA LEU A 43 -21.28 -8.86 2.05
C LEU A 43 -19.93 -8.93 1.32
N PHE A 44 -18.88 -9.42 1.99
CA PHE A 44 -17.58 -9.67 1.37
C PHE A 44 -17.67 -10.69 0.23
N LYS A 45 -18.30 -11.85 0.46
CA LYS A 45 -18.49 -12.89 -0.57
C LYS A 45 -19.23 -12.35 -1.78
N ASN A 46 -20.29 -11.57 -1.57
CA ASN A 46 -21.06 -10.93 -2.63
C ASN A 46 -20.22 -9.91 -3.40
N HIS A 47 -19.42 -9.09 -2.72
CA HIS A 47 -18.53 -8.12 -3.36
C HIS A 47 -17.54 -8.82 -4.30
N VAL A 48 -16.84 -9.85 -3.82
CA VAL A 48 -15.87 -10.59 -4.64
C VAL A 48 -16.56 -11.28 -5.82
N THR A 49 -17.70 -11.94 -5.59
CA THR A 49 -18.45 -12.64 -6.65
C THR A 49 -18.91 -11.68 -7.75
N ASN A 50 -19.34 -10.47 -7.39
CA ASN A 50 -19.79 -9.46 -8.35
C ASN A 50 -18.65 -8.98 -9.27
N PHE A 51 -17.46 -8.76 -8.72
CA PHE A 51 -16.31 -8.25 -9.50
C PHE A 51 -15.44 -9.35 -10.11
N ARG A 52 -15.53 -10.58 -9.60
CA ARG A 52 -14.88 -11.78 -10.14
C ARG A 52 -15.84 -12.99 -10.18
N PRO A 53 -16.76 -13.04 -11.16
CA PRO A 53 -17.72 -14.14 -11.29
C PRO A 53 -17.09 -15.52 -11.55
N SER A 54 -15.82 -15.56 -11.98
CA SER A 54 -15.06 -16.79 -12.23
C SER A 54 -14.46 -17.43 -10.97
N VAL A 55 -14.51 -16.76 -9.82
CA VAL A 55 -13.98 -17.27 -8.55
C VAL A 55 -15.01 -18.17 -7.88
N ASN A 56 -14.58 -19.35 -7.43
CA ASN A 56 -15.38 -20.18 -6.54
C ASN A 56 -15.31 -19.63 -5.12
N ILE A 57 -16.24 -18.74 -4.77
CA ILE A 57 -16.17 -17.97 -3.53
C ILE A 57 -16.26 -18.86 -2.27
N GLU A 58 -16.97 -19.99 -2.33
CA GLU A 58 -17.14 -20.89 -1.19
C GLU A 58 -15.85 -21.67 -0.88
N GLU A 59 -14.99 -21.88 -1.87
CA GLU A 59 -13.69 -22.55 -1.66
C GLU A 59 -12.61 -21.61 -1.13
N VAL A 60 -12.71 -20.31 -1.42
CA VAL A 60 -11.65 -19.34 -1.14
C VAL A 60 -11.92 -18.41 0.05
N ALA A 61 -13.18 -18.20 0.43
CA ALA A 61 -13.60 -17.30 1.50
C ALA A 61 -13.64 -17.99 2.88
N THR A 62 -12.67 -18.85 3.18
CA THR A 62 -12.59 -19.63 4.44
C THR A 62 -11.81 -18.92 5.55
N GLY A 63 -11.15 -17.80 5.22
CA GLY A 63 -10.19 -17.13 6.11
C GLY A 63 -8.75 -17.60 5.94
N ASP A 64 -8.49 -18.50 5.00
CA ASP A 64 -7.15 -18.96 4.64
C ASP A 64 -6.35 -17.91 3.86
N VAL A 65 -5.03 -18.09 3.85
CA VAL A 65 -4.09 -17.26 3.11
C VAL A 65 -3.70 -17.95 1.82
N TRP A 66 -3.80 -17.22 0.71
CA TRP A 66 -3.44 -17.70 -0.63
C TRP A 66 -2.12 -17.08 -1.09
N TYR A 67 -1.09 -17.91 -1.29
CA TYR A 67 0.14 -17.46 -1.94
C TYR A 67 -0.10 -17.17 -3.43
N GLY A 68 0.71 -16.30 -4.04
CA GLY A 68 0.44 -15.78 -5.39
C GLY A 68 0.14 -16.84 -6.45
N GLN A 69 0.86 -17.96 -6.46
CA GLN A 69 0.61 -19.05 -7.41
C GLN A 69 -0.75 -19.71 -7.19
N ASP A 70 -1.17 -19.88 -5.94
CA ASP A 70 -2.46 -20.49 -5.62
C ASP A 70 -3.60 -19.49 -5.80
N ALA A 71 -3.36 -18.21 -5.51
CA ALA A 71 -4.29 -17.14 -5.84
C ALA A 71 -4.58 -17.10 -7.35
N LEU A 72 -3.55 -17.22 -8.18
CA LEU A 72 -3.73 -17.29 -9.64
C LEU A 72 -4.54 -18.52 -10.06
N LYS A 73 -4.23 -19.71 -9.53
CA LYS A 73 -4.95 -20.95 -9.83
C LYS A 73 -6.43 -20.89 -9.46
N ASN A 74 -6.76 -20.18 -8.36
CA ASN A 74 -8.13 -20.01 -7.88
C ASN A 74 -8.83 -18.76 -8.45
N ASN A 75 -8.26 -18.13 -9.48
CA ASN A 75 -8.78 -16.92 -10.12
C ASN A 75 -8.91 -15.70 -9.18
N LEU A 76 -8.19 -15.71 -8.05
CA LEU A 76 -8.16 -14.61 -7.08
C LEU A 76 -7.25 -13.45 -7.53
N ILE A 77 -6.46 -13.64 -8.58
CA ILE A 77 -5.66 -12.62 -9.26
C ILE A 77 -5.61 -12.96 -10.76
N ASP A 78 -5.35 -11.96 -11.58
CA ASP A 78 -5.34 -12.13 -13.05
C ASP A 78 -3.96 -12.55 -13.57
N GLU A 79 -2.88 -12.08 -12.93
CA GLU A 79 -1.51 -12.39 -13.31
C GLU A 79 -0.54 -12.31 -12.13
N LEU A 80 0.64 -12.92 -12.31
CA LEU A 80 1.78 -12.82 -11.41
C LEU A 80 2.90 -12.05 -12.08
N GLY A 81 3.39 -11.03 -11.41
CA GLY A 81 4.48 -10.19 -11.88
C GLY A 81 4.95 -9.21 -10.82
N THR A 82 5.98 -8.44 -11.17
CA THR A 82 6.47 -7.33 -10.35
C THR A 82 5.77 -6.03 -10.72
N SER A 83 5.95 -5.00 -9.89
CA SER A 83 5.50 -3.64 -10.23
C SER A 83 6.10 -3.13 -11.54
N ASP A 84 7.34 -3.50 -11.83
CA ASP A 84 8.06 -3.07 -13.02
C ASP A 84 7.46 -3.74 -14.28
N ASP A 85 7.13 -5.03 -14.19
CA ASP A 85 6.47 -5.77 -15.28
C ASP A 85 5.12 -5.15 -15.64
N TYR A 86 4.35 -4.74 -14.61
CA TYR A 86 3.07 -4.08 -14.78
C TYR A 86 3.23 -2.72 -15.49
N LEU A 87 4.16 -1.88 -15.04
CA LEU A 87 4.41 -0.56 -15.65
C LEU A 87 4.89 -0.67 -17.10
N VAL A 88 5.85 -1.57 -17.37
CA VAL A 88 6.35 -1.82 -18.73
C VAL A 88 5.23 -2.32 -19.64
N SER A 89 4.34 -3.16 -19.14
CA SER A 89 3.19 -3.65 -19.89
C SER A 89 2.16 -2.56 -20.15
N ALA A 90 1.90 -1.69 -19.17
CA ALA A 90 1.01 -0.54 -19.31
C ALA A 90 1.51 0.47 -20.37
N CYS A 91 2.83 0.73 -20.40
CA CYS A 91 3.46 1.63 -21.39
C CYS A 91 3.23 1.20 -22.86
N LYS A 92 2.88 -0.07 -23.13
CA LYS A 92 2.58 -0.55 -24.49
C LYS A 92 1.23 -0.03 -25.01
N ASN A 93 0.29 0.22 -24.10
CA ASN A 93 -1.11 0.50 -24.43
C ASN A 93 -1.59 1.86 -23.91
N SER A 94 -0.77 2.58 -23.13
CA SER A 94 -1.17 3.82 -22.46
C SER A 94 0.03 4.70 -22.17
N ASP A 95 -0.20 6.01 -22.09
CA ASP A 95 0.79 6.96 -21.58
C ASP A 95 0.89 6.83 -20.06
N VAL A 96 2.08 6.49 -19.57
CA VAL A 96 2.36 6.31 -18.14
C VAL A 96 3.16 7.51 -17.63
N PHE A 97 2.66 8.16 -16.58
CA PHE A 97 3.28 9.35 -16.00
C PHE A 97 3.72 9.08 -14.57
N GLU A 98 4.96 9.46 -14.25
CA GLU A 98 5.44 9.51 -12.87
C GLU A 98 5.06 10.85 -12.24
N VAL A 99 4.37 10.79 -11.11
CA VAL A 99 4.03 11.97 -10.31
C VAL A 99 4.86 11.92 -9.03
N SER A 100 5.76 12.88 -8.87
CA SER A 100 6.55 13.03 -7.66
C SER A 100 6.25 14.36 -6.99
N TYR A 101 6.26 14.36 -5.66
CA TYR A 101 6.14 15.58 -4.88
C TYR A 101 7.53 16.22 -4.73
N GLU A 102 7.75 17.39 -5.33
CA GLU A 102 8.99 18.14 -5.16
C GLU A 102 8.89 19.20 -4.06
N PHE A 103 9.86 19.16 -3.13
CA PHE A 103 10.06 20.25 -2.19
C PHE A 103 10.60 21.49 -2.90
N LYS A 104 10.01 22.65 -2.64
CA LYS A 104 10.55 23.92 -3.12
C LYS A 104 11.94 24.14 -2.54
N LYS A 105 12.96 23.95 -3.36
CA LYS A 105 14.34 24.35 -3.05
C LYS A 105 14.37 25.85 -2.76
N SER A 106 14.98 26.23 -1.65
CA SER A 106 15.28 27.60 -1.30
C SER A 106 16.18 28.25 -2.35
N LEU A 107 16.20 29.59 -2.40
CA LEU A 107 17.07 30.33 -3.33
C LEU A 107 18.56 30.00 -3.09
N GLN A 108 18.93 29.77 -1.83
CA GLN A 108 20.29 29.41 -1.41
C GLN A 108 20.70 28.02 -1.92
N GLU A 109 19.81 27.04 -1.81
CA GLU A 109 20.06 25.69 -2.34
C GLU A 109 20.19 25.71 -3.87
N LYS A 110 19.35 26.48 -4.56
CA LYS A 110 19.45 26.64 -6.02
C LYS A 110 20.79 27.27 -6.44
N LEU A 111 21.24 28.28 -5.70
CA LEU A 111 22.53 28.94 -5.95
C LEU A 111 23.71 28.01 -5.64
N GLY A 112 23.64 27.25 -4.55
CA GLY A 112 24.64 26.24 -4.19
C GLY A 112 24.78 25.16 -5.27
N ILE A 113 23.66 24.63 -5.77
CA ILE A 113 23.65 23.67 -6.88
C ILE A 113 24.28 24.27 -8.15
N ALA A 114 23.95 25.51 -8.49
CA ALA A 114 24.51 26.18 -9.68
C ALA A 114 26.04 26.37 -9.57
N VAL A 115 26.54 26.74 -8.38
CA VAL A 115 27.97 26.87 -8.12
C VAL A 115 28.67 25.51 -8.20
N GLN A 116 28.09 24.46 -7.62
CA GLN A 116 28.64 23.10 -7.69
C GLN A 116 28.78 22.62 -9.14
N ILE A 117 27.72 22.76 -9.95
CA ILE A 117 27.74 22.41 -11.38
C ILE A 117 28.80 23.22 -12.14
N GLY A 118 28.98 24.49 -11.79
CA GLY A 118 30.03 25.34 -12.36
C GLY A 118 31.44 24.85 -12.06
N ILE A 119 31.70 24.45 -10.82
CA ILE A 119 33.00 23.91 -10.36
C ILE A 119 33.27 22.56 -11.03
N GLU A 120 32.31 21.65 -11.08
CA GLU A 120 32.45 20.34 -11.72
C GLU A 120 32.79 20.47 -13.22
N LYS A 121 32.12 21.39 -13.93
CA LYS A 121 32.41 21.68 -15.34
C LYS A 121 33.79 22.29 -15.54
N ALA A 122 34.23 23.18 -14.64
CA ALA A 122 35.56 23.78 -14.70
C ALA A 122 36.67 22.74 -14.44
N ALA A 123 36.50 21.91 -13.41
CA ALA A 123 37.40 20.81 -13.09
C ALA A 123 37.50 19.80 -14.23
N THR A 124 36.36 19.40 -14.81
CA THR A 124 36.34 18.49 -15.97
C THR A 124 37.06 19.10 -17.17
N ARG A 125 36.81 20.39 -17.49
CA ARG A 125 37.54 21.07 -18.58
C ARG A 125 39.05 21.13 -18.33
N PHE A 126 39.47 21.39 -17.10
CA PHE A 126 40.88 21.44 -16.73
C PHE A 126 41.55 20.06 -16.84
N LEU A 127 40.90 19.01 -16.32
CA LEU A 127 41.35 17.63 -16.47
C LEU A 127 41.43 17.21 -17.94
N THR A 128 40.43 17.56 -18.74
CA THR A 128 40.45 17.32 -20.19
C THR A 128 41.62 18.04 -20.85
N LEU A 129 41.87 19.32 -20.54
CA LEU A 129 42.99 20.08 -21.10
C LEU A 129 44.36 19.51 -20.72
N ILE A 130 44.54 19.08 -19.48
CA ILE A 130 45.77 18.38 -19.03
C ILE A 130 45.94 17.07 -19.79
N ASN A 131 44.87 16.28 -19.92
CA ASN A 131 44.93 14.99 -20.60
C ASN A 131 45.29 15.16 -22.09
N THR A 132 44.71 16.15 -22.77
CA THR A 132 45.01 16.46 -24.18
C THR A 132 46.46 16.96 -24.38
N GLN A 133 47.04 17.68 -23.40
CA GLN A 133 48.46 18.09 -23.45
C GLN A 133 49.45 16.92 -23.26
N THR A 134 49.07 15.89 -22.52
CA THR A 134 49.93 14.70 -22.34
C THR A 134 50.01 13.83 -23.60
N HIS A 135 49.03 13.89 -24.50
CA HIS A 135 49.02 13.17 -25.78
C HIS A 135 49.67 13.91 -26.96
N THR A 136 50.17 15.14 -26.77
CA THR A 136 50.81 15.94 -27.84
C THR A 136 52.34 16.07 -27.71
N LYS A 137 52.96 15.39 -26.74
CA LYS A 137 54.43 15.34 -26.57
C LYS A 137 55.01 13.91 -26.60
N GLY A 138 54.40 13.02 -27.39
CA GLY A 138 54.96 11.73 -27.78
C GLY A 138 55.41 11.76 -29.23
#